data_AF-A0AAU5BXU0-F1
#
_entry.id   AF-A0AAU5BXU0-F1
#
_cell.length_a   1.000
_cell.length_b   1.000
_cell.length_c   1.000
_cell.angle_alpha   90.00
_cell.angle_beta   90.00
_cell.angle_gamma   90.00
#
_symmetry.space_group_name_H-M   'P 1'
#
loop_
_entity.id
_entity.type
_entity.pdbx_description
1 polymer ?
#
loop_
_entity_poly.entity_id
_entity_poly.type
_entity_poly.pdbx_seq_one_letter_code
_entity_poly.pdbx_strand_id
1 'polypeptide(L)'
;MVTVRSAVSWPNDKTYLFHADDTYDRYDSVTGVREDSGLPLSNWPGLPRSPDAFVWWGAGKGYAFLGNTYVRYDNPTDNSADTVEAEYLPPHFTLEEGWPGLPTGAGGGPDWRTGIDAAVNWGNGKVYLFKGDSYARYDMTADRVDPDYPRPIAGNWTGLFPGGVDAATYPGGRFAYFFRGEEFQRFDVDADRVDASGPLDASFRLAPTPSGAVAPARMLTPAQANKLMADLIRRGKLTLKSPAFVDGPAGIVSPTPDQRVVVSPPTFGGVRYTNQIAPTSAVIDNLDQRMLIALYRLTRWINSSAPDVAELLHLGIGHGGPNLKDCHNQGRALDLSGITGELNGSAFTRSVKKDWGNLPRPAGVRVRIDPAVDPLGFGLFTTAFRFATFECEATTIGAGNKWPMPELGGTGFVIYPDYAADAAPGSDNANLRAAHQDHFHIQIGVTRLP
;
A
#
# COMPACT_ATOMS: atom_id res chain seq x y z
N MET A 1 -17.07 1.15 -30.42
CA MET A 1 -15.98 1.99 -29.88
C MET A 1 -14.75 1.12 -29.70
N VAL A 2 -13.57 1.69 -29.45
CA VAL A 2 -12.41 0.86 -29.09
C VAL A 2 -12.54 0.46 -27.62
N THR A 3 -12.36 -0.82 -27.31
CA THR A 3 -12.50 -1.35 -25.95
C THR A 3 -11.21 -1.14 -25.16
N VAL A 4 -11.33 -0.97 -23.83
CA VAL A 4 -10.17 -0.90 -22.94
C VAL A 4 -9.59 -2.29 -22.71
N ARG A 5 -8.28 -2.41 -22.83
CA ARG A 5 -7.50 -3.63 -22.62
C ARG A 5 -6.80 -3.65 -21.26
N SER A 6 -6.44 -2.50 -20.72
CA SER A 6 -5.85 -2.40 -19.38
C SER A 6 -5.95 -0.97 -18.88
N ALA A 7 -5.78 -0.80 -17.57
CA ALA A 7 -5.84 0.49 -16.92
C ALA A 7 -4.81 0.56 -15.80
N VAL A 8 -4.28 1.75 -15.52
CA VAL A 8 -3.38 1.95 -14.37
C VAL A 8 -3.50 3.36 -13.83
N SER A 9 -3.61 3.49 -12.50
CA SER A 9 -3.39 4.77 -11.79
C SER A 9 -1.94 4.85 -11.35
N TRP A 10 -1.30 5.99 -11.64
CA TRP A 10 0.13 6.18 -11.52
C TRP A 10 0.46 7.24 -10.45
N PRO A 11 1.65 7.21 -9.81
CA PRO A 11 2.01 8.14 -8.73
C PRO A 11 2.31 9.59 -9.20
N ASN A 12 1.70 10.03 -10.30
CA ASN A 12 1.69 11.39 -10.83
C ASN A 12 0.27 11.98 -10.91
N ASP A 13 -0.67 11.38 -10.15
CA ASP A 13 -2.10 11.68 -10.13
C ASP A 13 -2.84 11.42 -11.46
N LYS A 14 -2.26 10.68 -12.39
CA LYS A 14 -2.92 10.30 -13.65
C LYS A 14 -3.42 8.87 -13.62
N THR A 15 -4.49 8.64 -14.38
CA THR A 15 -5.00 7.31 -14.69
C THR A 15 -5.00 7.13 -16.20
N TYR A 16 -4.48 6.02 -16.66
CA TYR A 16 -4.30 5.71 -18.07
C TYR A 16 -5.19 4.53 -18.45
N LEU A 17 -5.96 4.66 -19.53
CA LEU A 17 -6.76 3.57 -20.09
C LEU A 17 -6.16 3.19 -21.45
N PHE A 18 -5.60 2.00 -21.55
CA PHE A 18 -4.98 1.47 -22.76
C PHE A 18 -6.03 0.72 -23.57
N HIS A 19 -6.09 0.99 -24.87
CA HIS A 19 -7.16 0.53 -25.76
C HIS A 19 -6.68 -0.59 -26.68
N ALA A 20 -7.62 -1.37 -27.21
CA ALA A 20 -7.33 -2.50 -28.09
C ALA A 20 -6.67 -2.12 -29.44
N ASP A 21 -6.72 -0.85 -29.83
CA ASP A 21 -6.09 -0.29 -31.04
C ASP A 21 -4.67 0.26 -30.81
N ASP A 22 -4.05 -0.09 -29.68
CA ASP A 22 -2.70 0.31 -29.31
C ASP A 22 -2.55 1.84 -29.15
N THR A 23 -3.59 2.47 -28.60
CA THR A 23 -3.57 3.85 -28.10
C THR A 23 -3.96 3.90 -26.62
N TYR A 24 -3.83 5.05 -25.96
CA TYR A 24 -4.34 5.23 -24.60
C TYR A 24 -4.97 6.61 -24.36
N ASP A 25 -5.92 6.66 -23.44
CA ASP A 25 -6.47 7.90 -22.88
C ASP A 25 -5.77 8.22 -21.55
N ARG A 26 -5.60 9.52 -21.25
CA ARG A 26 -5.07 10.00 -19.98
C ARG A 26 -6.12 10.82 -19.24
N TYR A 27 -6.39 10.43 -18.01
CA TYR A 27 -7.30 11.11 -17.08
C TYR A 27 -6.50 11.78 -15.97
N ASP A 28 -6.93 12.98 -15.59
CA ASP A 28 -6.55 13.57 -14.32
C ASP A 28 -7.37 12.90 -13.20
N SER A 29 -6.71 12.16 -12.31
CA SER A 29 -7.40 11.50 -11.21
C SER A 29 -7.89 12.50 -10.15
N VAL A 30 -7.31 13.71 -10.11
CA VAL A 30 -7.69 14.74 -9.16
C VAL A 30 -9.04 15.35 -9.49
N THR A 31 -9.24 15.72 -10.76
CA THR A 31 -10.51 16.29 -11.23
C THR A 31 -11.47 15.22 -11.76
N GLY A 32 -10.95 14.05 -12.12
CA GLY A 32 -11.68 12.95 -12.73
C GLY A 32 -11.93 13.10 -14.24
N VAL A 33 -11.40 14.16 -14.85
CA VAL A 33 -11.64 14.52 -16.24
C VAL A 33 -10.61 13.89 -17.17
N ARG A 34 -11.04 13.47 -18.36
CA ARG A 34 -10.13 13.05 -19.43
C ARG A 34 -9.40 14.27 -19.98
N GLU A 35 -8.06 14.24 -19.91
CA GLU A 35 -7.20 15.30 -20.42
C GLU A 35 -6.85 15.07 -21.89
N ASP A 36 -6.50 13.82 -22.23
CA ASP A 36 -6.04 13.44 -23.57
C ASP A 36 -6.66 12.12 -24.00
N SER A 37 -6.77 11.92 -25.32
CA SER A 37 -7.32 10.70 -25.90
C SER A 37 -6.53 10.27 -27.14
N GLY A 38 -6.41 8.96 -27.34
CA GLY A 38 -5.73 8.38 -28.50
C GLY A 38 -4.22 8.65 -28.55
N LEU A 39 -3.56 8.75 -27.38
CA LEU A 39 -2.12 8.95 -27.30
C LEU A 39 -1.36 7.68 -27.73
N PRO A 40 -0.19 7.82 -28.40
CA PRO A 40 0.56 6.69 -28.91
C PRO A 40 1.34 5.96 -27.82
N LEU A 41 1.43 4.62 -27.90
CA LEU A 41 2.21 3.81 -26.96
C LEU A 41 3.72 4.11 -26.97
N SER A 42 4.25 4.85 -27.95
CA SER A 42 5.65 5.30 -27.93
C SER A 42 6.00 6.16 -26.72
N ASN A 43 5.00 6.70 -26.02
CA ASN A 43 5.17 7.40 -24.74
C ASN A 43 5.41 6.46 -23.55
N TRP A 44 5.21 5.16 -23.74
CA TRP A 44 5.47 4.09 -22.78
C TRP A 44 6.55 3.17 -23.35
N PRO A 45 7.84 3.51 -23.17
CA PRO A 45 8.93 2.73 -23.73
C PRO A 45 8.79 1.25 -23.42
N GLY A 46 9.06 0.41 -24.42
CA GLY A 46 9.06 -1.04 -24.28
C GLY A 46 7.73 -1.76 -24.49
N LEU A 47 6.60 -1.05 -24.60
CA LEU A 47 5.32 -1.69 -24.95
C LEU A 47 5.22 -1.92 -26.46
N PRO A 48 5.14 -3.17 -26.94
CA PRO A 48 4.93 -3.47 -28.36
C PRO A 48 3.46 -3.36 -28.79
N ARG A 49 2.54 -3.37 -27.82
CA ARG A 49 1.09 -3.28 -27.94
C ARG A 49 0.51 -2.88 -26.58
N SER A 50 -0.77 -2.54 -26.53
CA SER A 50 -1.47 -2.32 -25.26
C SER A 50 -1.33 -3.58 -24.38
N PRO A 51 -0.97 -3.42 -23.10
CA PRO A 51 -0.77 -4.56 -22.21
C PRO A 51 -2.11 -5.22 -21.86
N ASP A 52 -2.08 -6.52 -21.57
CA ASP A 52 -3.26 -7.30 -21.19
C ASP A 52 -3.71 -6.94 -19.77
N ALA A 53 -2.78 -6.54 -18.91
CA ALA A 53 -3.05 -5.95 -17.61
C ALA A 53 -1.91 -4.99 -17.23
N PHE A 54 -2.17 -4.00 -16.39
CA PHE A 54 -1.13 -3.07 -15.93
C PHE A 54 -1.37 -2.72 -14.47
N VAL A 55 -0.35 -2.84 -13.62
CA VAL A 55 -0.44 -2.47 -12.21
C VAL A 55 0.72 -1.59 -11.79
N TRP A 56 0.40 -0.50 -11.08
CA TRP A 56 1.35 0.20 -10.23
C TRP A 56 1.55 -0.63 -8.95
N TRP A 57 2.71 -1.26 -8.83
CA TRP A 57 3.03 -2.10 -7.68
C TRP A 57 3.32 -1.27 -6.44
N GLY A 58 3.92 -0.08 -6.60
CA GLY A 58 4.46 0.68 -5.47
C GLY A 58 5.98 0.50 -5.36
N ALA A 59 6.59 1.18 -4.38
CA ALA A 59 8.05 1.16 -4.16
C ALA A 59 8.88 1.45 -5.43
N GLY A 60 8.37 2.30 -6.33
CA GLY A 60 9.06 2.63 -7.57
C GLY A 60 8.89 1.59 -8.67
N LYS A 61 7.90 0.69 -8.62
CA LYS A 61 7.74 -0.39 -9.61
C LYS A 61 6.35 -0.40 -10.25
N GLY A 62 6.30 -0.61 -11.57
CA GLY A 62 5.08 -0.88 -12.33
C GLY A 62 5.26 -2.09 -13.24
N TYR A 63 4.19 -2.84 -13.51
CA TYR A 63 4.25 -4.08 -14.29
C TYR A 63 3.14 -4.11 -15.33
N ALA A 64 3.53 -4.18 -16.60
CA ALA A 64 2.63 -4.30 -17.75
C ALA A 64 2.72 -5.72 -18.32
N PHE A 65 1.65 -6.49 -18.21
CA PHE A 65 1.60 -7.90 -18.59
C PHE A 65 1.29 -8.07 -20.08
N LEU A 66 2.02 -8.98 -20.73
CA LEU A 66 1.95 -9.26 -22.16
C LEU A 66 2.01 -10.79 -22.36
N GLY A 67 0.84 -11.44 -22.37
CA GLY A 67 0.76 -12.89 -22.35
C GLY A 67 1.51 -13.47 -21.14
N ASN A 68 2.43 -14.41 -21.38
CA ASN A 68 3.24 -15.03 -20.34
C ASN A 68 4.46 -14.20 -19.89
N THR A 69 4.63 -12.98 -20.40
CA THR A 69 5.75 -12.08 -20.06
C THR A 69 5.24 -10.76 -19.49
N TYR A 70 6.14 -9.91 -19.01
CA TYR A 70 5.79 -8.55 -18.60
C TYR A 70 6.94 -7.56 -18.84
N VAL A 71 6.58 -6.29 -18.98
CA VAL A 71 7.51 -5.15 -18.89
C VAL A 71 7.51 -4.65 -17.45
N ARG A 72 8.70 -4.42 -16.88
CA ARG A 72 8.84 -3.79 -15.56
C ARG A 72 9.37 -2.37 -15.68
N TYR A 73 8.63 -1.42 -15.13
CA TYR A 73 9.02 -0.02 -15.02
C TYR A 73 9.69 0.25 -13.68
N ASP A 74 10.79 0.99 -13.71
CA ASP A 74 11.57 1.35 -12.53
C ASP A 74 11.53 2.86 -12.29
N ASN A 75 11.30 3.23 -11.03
CA ASN A 75 11.35 4.58 -10.49
C ASN A 75 10.51 5.66 -11.23
N PRO A 76 9.19 5.48 -11.42
CA PRO A 76 8.37 6.48 -12.09
C PRO A 76 8.06 7.74 -11.26
N THR A 77 8.74 7.94 -10.13
CA THR A 77 8.41 8.96 -9.13
C THR A 77 9.25 10.24 -9.19
N ASP A 78 10.27 10.33 -10.05
CA ASP A 78 11.27 11.42 -10.00
C ASP A 78 11.34 12.34 -11.23
N ASN A 79 10.31 12.40 -12.08
CA ASN A 79 10.30 13.18 -13.32
C ASN A 79 11.45 12.83 -14.30
N SER A 80 12.22 11.75 -14.08
CA SER A 80 12.91 11.11 -15.19
C SER A 80 11.84 10.51 -16.11
N ALA A 81 12.04 10.60 -17.42
CA ALA A 81 11.16 9.94 -18.40
C ALA A 81 10.95 8.49 -17.95
N ASP A 82 9.72 7.95 -18.00
CA ASP A 82 9.45 6.56 -17.60
C ASP A 82 10.47 5.65 -18.31
N THR A 83 11.49 5.21 -17.59
CA THR A 83 12.58 4.41 -18.16
C THR A 83 12.27 2.95 -17.89
N VAL A 84 12.39 2.16 -18.95
CA VAL A 84 12.48 0.71 -18.84
C VAL A 84 13.94 0.39 -19.05
N GLU A 85 14.62 -0.19 -18.06
CA GLU A 85 15.99 -0.65 -18.28
C GLU A 85 15.94 -1.76 -19.34
N ALA A 86 16.93 -1.77 -20.25
CA ALA A 86 16.89 -2.64 -21.43
C ALA A 86 16.75 -4.13 -21.09
N GLU A 87 17.21 -4.55 -19.91
CA GLU A 87 17.05 -5.91 -19.40
C GLU A 87 15.60 -6.28 -19.06
N TYR A 88 14.72 -5.31 -18.74
CA TYR A 88 13.30 -5.51 -18.39
C TYR A 88 12.35 -5.49 -19.58
N LEU A 89 12.88 -5.54 -20.80
CA LEU A 89 12.10 -5.66 -22.03
C LEU A 89 11.82 -7.15 -22.35
N PRO A 90 10.68 -7.49 -22.98
CA PRO A 90 10.41 -8.86 -23.41
C PRO A 90 11.50 -9.34 -24.39
N PRO A 91 11.86 -10.64 -24.35
CA PRO A 91 11.17 -11.74 -23.67
C PRO A 91 11.74 -12.08 -22.27
N HIS A 92 12.56 -11.21 -21.67
CA HIS A 92 13.48 -11.60 -20.60
C HIS A 92 12.86 -11.88 -19.21
N PHE A 93 11.57 -11.59 -19.01
CA PHE A 93 10.85 -11.89 -17.76
C PHE A 93 9.53 -12.60 -18.02
N THR A 94 9.40 -13.80 -17.47
CA THR A 94 8.17 -14.59 -17.53
C THR A 94 7.35 -14.49 -16.25
N LEU A 95 6.05 -14.71 -16.36
CA LEU A 95 5.16 -14.84 -15.20
C LEU A 95 5.54 -16.02 -14.30
N GLU A 96 6.09 -17.10 -14.86
CA GLU A 96 6.52 -18.27 -14.10
C GLU A 96 7.69 -17.96 -13.15
N GLU A 97 8.66 -17.18 -13.61
CA GLU A 97 9.85 -16.83 -12.83
C GLU A 97 9.63 -15.61 -11.93
N GLY A 98 8.87 -14.63 -12.41
CA GLY A 98 8.73 -13.32 -11.77
C GLY A 98 7.52 -13.16 -10.86
N TRP A 99 6.54 -14.07 -10.91
CA TRP A 99 5.30 -14.01 -10.14
C TRP A 99 5.03 -15.36 -9.45
N PRO A 100 5.85 -15.73 -8.45
CA PRO A 100 5.71 -16.99 -7.74
C PRO A 100 4.31 -17.20 -7.14
N GLY A 101 3.89 -18.47 -7.09
CA GLY A 101 2.59 -18.86 -6.56
C GLY A 101 1.41 -18.65 -7.51
N LEU A 102 1.62 -18.13 -8.73
CA LEU A 102 0.55 -18.10 -9.74
C LEU A 102 0.03 -19.53 -10.04
N PRO A 103 -1.31 -19.72 -10.11
CA PRO A 103 -1.89 -21.04 -10.34
C PRO A 103 -1.48 -21.64 -11.70
N THR A 104 -1.08 -22.91 -11.70
CA THR A 104 -0.55 -23.62 -12.89
C THR A 104 -1.63 -24.32 -13.72
N GLY A 105 -2.89 -24.28 -13.30
CA GLY A 105 -4.00 -25.03 -13.89
C GLY A 105 -4.02 -26.54 -13.56
N ALA A 106 -3.01 -27.07 -12.85
CA ALA A 106 -2.90 -28.49 -12.51
C ALA A 106 -4.06 -29.03 -11.64
N GLY A 107 -4.73 -28.15 -10.89
CA GLY A 107 -5.90 -28.48 -10.06
C GLY A 107 -7.25 -28.33 -10.77
N GLY A 108 -7.27 -28.08 -12.08
CA GLY A 108 -8.45 -27.60 -12.80
C GLY A 108 -8.55 -26.08 -12.75
N GLY A 109 -8.94 -25.46 -13.87
CA GLY A 109 -8.89 -24.00 -14.06
C GLY A 109 -7.76 -23.56 -15.00
N PRO A 110 -7.69 -22.26 -15.34
CA PRO A 110 -6.70 -21.76 -16.29
C PRO A 110 -5.28 -21.76 -15.70
N ASP A 111 -4.26 -21.89 -16.56
CA ASP A 111 -2.87 -21.60 -16.17
C ASP A 111 -2.65 -20.08 -16.20
N TRP A 112 -2.46 -19.48 -15.04
CA TRP A 112 -2.30 -18.03 -14.88
C TRP A 112 -0.93 -17.54 -15.33
N ARG A 113 0.05 -18.43 -15.52
CA ARG A 113 1.37 -18.09 -16.06
C ARG A 113 1.31 -17.79 -17.57
N THR A 114 0.18 -18.03 -18.22
CA THR A 114 -0.02 -17.74 -19.65
C THR A 114 -0.54 -16.32 -19.91
N GLY A 115 -0.97 -15.60 -18.87
CA GLY A 115 -1.43 -14.22 -18.97
C GLY A 115 -2.45 -13.84 -17.91
N ILE A 116 -2.60 -12.53 -17.71
CA ILE A 116 -3.48 -11.89 -16.74
C ILE A 116 -4.43 -10.95 -17.50
N ASP A 117 -5.72 -11.01 -17.19
CA ASP A 117 -6.75 -10.22 -17.91
C ASP A 117 -6.92 -8.83 -17.29
N ALA A 118 -6.75 -8.68 -15.98
CA ALA A 118 -6.69 -7.37 -15.32
C ALA A 118 -5.89 -7.45 -14.02
N ALA A 119 -5.32 -6.33 -13.59
CA ALA A 119 -4.57 -6.23 -12.34
C ALA A 119 -4.88 -4.91 -11.64
N VAL A 120 -5.00 -4.93 -10.31
CA VAL A 120 -5.21 -3.71 -9.52
C VAL A 120 -4.52 -3.83 -8.17
N ASN A 121 -3.73 -2.82 -7.80
CA ASN A 121 -3.21 -2.68 -6.45
C ASN A 121 -4.31 -2.09 -5.57
N TRP A 122 -4.69 -2.79 -4.51
CA TRP A 122 -5.82 -2.40 -3.67
C TRP A 122 -5.44 -1.44 -2.53
N GLY A 123 -4.17 -1.03 -2.45
CA GLY A 123 -3.68 -0.11 -1.43
C GLY A 123 -3.66 -0.69 -0.01
N ASN A 124 -3.74 -2.02 0.11
CA ASN A 124 -3.73 -2.77 1.36
C ASN A 124 -2.61 -3.83 1.40
N GLY A 125 -1.57 -3.66 0.59
CA GLY A 125 -0.48 -4.65 0.48
C GLY A 125 -0.83 -5.87 -0.37
N LYS A 126 -2.00 -5.87 -1.03
CA LYS A 126 -2.43 -6.91 -1.97
C LYS A 126 -2.64 -6.34 -3.37
N VAL A 127 -2.23 -7.13 -4.36
CA VAL A 127 -2.59 -6.94 -5.77
C VAL A 127 -3.62 -8.00 -6.15
N TYR A 128 -4.71 -7.59 -6.76
CA TYR A 128 -5.73 -8.51 -7.26
C TYR A 128 -5.55 -8.68 -8.76
N LEU A 129 -5.35 -9.93 -9.17
CA LEU A 129 -5.18 -10.34 -10.56
C LEU A 129 -6.46 -11.05 -10.99
N PHE A 130 -6.95 -10.77 -12.20
CA PHE A 130 -8.16 -11.37 -12.76
C PHE A 130 -7.83 -12.22 -13.98
N LYS A 131 -8.53 -13.34 -14.13
CA LYS A 131 -8.44 -14.22 -15.31
C LYS A 131 -9.71 -15.03 -15.46
N GLY A 132 -10.39 -14.88 -16.58
CA GLY A 132 -11.72 -15.47 -16.80
C GLY A 132 -12.70 -15.03 -15.71
N ASP A 133 -13.46 -15.96 -15.16
CA ASP A 133 -14.44 -15.72 -14.09
C ASP A 133 -13.85 -15.70 -12.67
N SER A 134 -12.52 -15.70 -12.55
CA SER A 134 -11.80 -15.91 -11.30
C SER A 134 -10.79 -14.79 -11.03
N TYR A 135 -10.39 -14.67 -9.76
CA TYR A 135 -9.37 -13.72 -9.33
C TYR A 135 -8.38 -14.39 -8.36
N ALA A 136 -7.11 -13.99 -8.43
CA ALA A 136 -6.06 -14.34 -7.49
C ALA A 136 -5.69 -13.10 -6.65
N ARG A 137 -5.47 -13.30 -5.35
CA ARG A 137 -4.98 -12.23 -4.46
C ARG A 137 -3.49 -12.45 -4.20
N TYR A 138 -2.66 -11.58 -4.75
CA TYR A 138 -1.21 -11.62 -4.60
C TYR A 138 -0.78 -10.78 -3.39
N ASP A 139 -0.03 -11.39 -2.49
CA ASP A 139 0.55 -10.74 -1.31
C ASP A 139 1.90 -10.12 -1.64
N MET A 140 1.98 -8.79 -1.56
CA MET A 140 3.22 -8.05 -1.81
C MET A 140 4.27 -8.24 -0.71
N THR A 141 3.84 -8.61 0.51
CA THR A 141 4.70 -8.89 1.67
C THR A 141 5.39 -10.24 1.52
N ALA A 142 4.61 -11.27 1.19
CA ALA A 142 5.09 -12.64 1.03
C ALA A 142 5.65 -12.91 -0.38
N ASP A 143 5.45 -11.97 -1.30
CA ASP A 143 5.76 -12.07 -2.72
C ASP A 143 5.25 -13.39 -3.31
N ARG A 144 3.94 -13.62 -3.19
CA ARG A 144 3.24 -14.78 -3.77
C ARG A 144 1.72 -14.65 -3.68
N VAL A 145 1.00 -15.48 -4.41
CA VAL A 145 -0.46 -15.64 -4.24
C VAL A 145 -0.81 -16.18 -2.84
N ASP A 146 -1.84 -15.61 -2.22
CA ASP A 146 -2.38 -16.07 -0.94
C ASP A 146 -2.91 -17.51 -1.06
N PRO A 147 -2.86 -18.31 0.02
CA PRO A 147 -3.53 -19.61 0.06
C PRO A 147 -5.03 -19.51 -0.28
N ASP A 148 -5.59 -20.59 -0.84
CA ASP A 148 -7.00 -20.71 -1.26
C ASP A 148 -7.44 -19.79 -2.40
N TYR A 149 -6.48 -19.22 -3.14
CA TYR A 149 -6.71 -18.53 -4.40
C TYR A 149 -6.24 -19.39 -5.58
N PRO A 150 -6.88 -19.28 -6.77
CA PRO A 150 -7.87 -18.26 -7.14
C PRO A 150 -9.27 -18.56 -6.60
N ARG A 151 -10.09 -17.52 -6.50
CA ARG A 151 -11.52 -17.61 -6.11
C ARG A 151 -12.41 -17.07 -7.23
N PRO A 152 -13.69 -17.50 -7.31
CA PRO A 152 -14.64 -16.93 -8.26
C PRO A 152 -14.87 -15.44 -8.01
N ILE A 153 -15.01 -14.65 -9.07
CA ILE A 153 -15.43 -13.25 -8.97
C ILE A 153 -16.84 -13.18 -8.37
N ALA A 154 -17.73 -14.02 -8.89
CA ALA A 154 -19.11 -14.13 -8.40
C ALA A 154 -19.13 -14.48 -6.90
N GLY A 155 -19.85 -13.67 -6.12
CA GLY A 155 -20.01 -13.86 -4.67
C GLY A 155 -18.86 -13.30 -3.81
N ASN A 156 -17.69 -13.04 -4.38
CA ASN A 156 -16.57 -12.41 -3.65
C ASN A 156 -16.40 -10.92 -3.98
N TRP A 157 -16.85 -10.48 -5.15
CA TRP A 157 -16.88 -9.07 -5.55
C TRP A 157 -18.34 -8.65 -5.79
N THR A 158 -18.96 -8.07 -4.77
CA THR A 158 -20.42 -7.80 -4.77
C THR A 158 -20.84 -6.92 -5.94
N GLY A 159 -21.60 -7.48 -6.88
CA GLY A 159 -22.13 -6.78 -8.05
C GLY A 159 -21.17 -6.65 -9.24
N LEU A 160 -19.91 -7.10 -9.10
CA LEU A 160 -18.92 -7.05 -10.19
C LEU A 160 -19.26 -8.04 -11.30
N PHE A 161 -18.80 -7.76 -12.52
CA PHE A 161 -18.93 -8.64 -13.70
C PHE A 161 -18.51 -10.09 -13.39
N PRO A 162 -19.47 -11.04 -13.30
CA PRO A 162 -19.17 -12.37 -12.79
C PRO A 162 -18.35 -13.23 -13.76
N GLY A 163 -18.43 -12.95 -15.06
CA GLY A 163 -17.71 -13.72 -16.09
C GLY A 163 -16.35 -13.14 -16.49
N GLY A 164 -15.76 -12.25 -15.69
CA GLY A 164 -14.47 -11.61 -15.97
C GLY A 164 -14.49 -10.11 -16.21
N VAL A 165 -13.28 -9.55 -16.21
CA VAL A 165 -12.94 -8.13 -16.28
C VAL A 165 -11.79 -7.95 -17.27
N ASP A 166 -11.88 -6.97 -18.16
CA ASP A 166 -10.84 -6.66 -19.16
C ASP A 166 -9.81 -5.66 -18.63
N ALA A 167 -10.19 -4.79 -17.69
CA ALA A 167 -9.25 -3.88 -17.05
C ALA A 167 -9.77 -3.44 -15.67
N ALA A 168 -8.84 -3.06 -14.79
CA ALA A 168 -9.17 -2.54 -13.47
C ALA A 168 -8.20 -1.42 -13.08
N THR A 169 -8.69 -0.41 -12.35
CA THR A 169 -7.83 0.61 -11.76
C THR A 169 -8.40 1.14 -10.45
N TYR A 170 -7.49 1.51 -9.54
CA TYR A 170 -7.84 2.12 -8.27
C TYR A 170 -6.98 3.37 -8.01
N PRO A 171 -7.55 4.58 -8.19
CA PRO A 171 -6.84 5.83 -7.95
C PRO A 171 -6.52 6.14 -6.47
N GLY A 172 -6.86 5.24 -5.53
CA GLY A 172 -6.56 5.39 -4.10
C GLY A 172 -7.65 6.09 -3.26
N GLY A 173 -8.70 6.61 -3.89
CA GLY A 173 -9.83 7.26 -3.24
C GLY A 173 -10.88 6.30 -2.67
N ARG A 174 -12.16 6.68 -2.76
CA ARG A 174 -13.29 5.82 -2.36
C ARG A 174 -13.64 4.77 -3.42
N PHE A 175 -13.37 5.06 -4.69
CA PHE A 175 -13.88 4.27 -5.79
C PHE A 175 -12.76 3.64 -6.62
N ALA A 176 -12.93 2.37 -6.95
CA ALA A 176 -12.20 1.66 -7.99
C ALA A 176 -13.09 1.48 -9.23
N TYR A 177 -12.49 1.21 -10.38
CA TYR A 177 -13.18 1.08 -11.66
C TYR A 177 -12.78 -0.21 -12.34
N PHE A 178 -13.76 -0.93 -12.86
CA PHE A 178 -13.60 -2.18 -13.59
C PHE A 178 -14.27 -2.03 -14.96
N PHE A 179 -13.66 -2.58 -15.99
CA PHE A 179 -14.09 -2.41 -17.38
C PHE A 179 -14.32 -3.77 -18.03
N ARG A 180 -15.35 -3.85 -18.87
CA ARG A 180 -15.63 -5.02 -19.70
C ARG A 180 -16.32 -4.59 -20.98
N GLY A 181 -15.73 -4.92 -22.12
CA GLY A 181 -16.22 -4.49 -23.44
C GLY A 181 -16.33 -2.97 -23.51
N GLU A 182 -17.56 -2.48 -23.72
CA GLU A 182 -17.88 -1.05 -23.82
C GLU A 182 -18.53 -0.50 -22.53
N GLU A 183 -18.40 -1.20 -21.40
CA GLU A 183 -19.02 -0.84 -20.12
C GLU A 183 -17.98 -0.68 -19.01
N PHE A 184 -18.34 0.13 -18.01
CA PHE A 184 -17.62 0.23 -16.75
C PHE A 184 -18.54 -0.07 -15.56
N GLN A 185 -17.93 -0.53 -14.46
CA GLN A 185 -18.52 -0.59 -13.13
C GLN A 185 -17.64 0.18 -12.16
N ARG A 186 -18.27 1.03 -11.34
CA ARG A 186 -17.62 1.71 -10.21
C ARG A 186 -17.87 0.90 -8.94
N PHE A 187 -16.78 0.57 -8.27
CA PHE A 187 -16.80 -0.18 -7.02
C PHE A 187 -16.51 0.77 -5.86
N ASP A 188 -17.45 0.88 -4.93
CA ASP A 188 -17.27 1.59 -3.68
C ASP A 188 -16.44 0.72 -2.72
N VAL A 189 -15.16 1.06 -2.57
CA VAL A 189 -14.21 0.34 -1.73
C VAL A 189 -14.63 0.38 -0.25
N ASP A 190 -15.35 1.43 0.16
CA ASP A 190 -15.81 1.55 1.55
C ASP A 190 -17.04 0.70 1.84
N ALA A 191 -17.91 0.51 0.84
CA ALA A 191 -19.12 -0.31 0.94
C ALA A 191 -18.93 -1.75 0.44
N ASP A 192 -17.74 -2.06 -0.07
CA ASP A 192 -17.33 -3.36 -0.63
C ASP A 192 -18.31 -3.91 -1.69
N ARG A 193 -18.74 -3.03 -2.60
CA ARG A 193 -19.68 -3.39 -3.67
C ARG A 193 -19.66 -2.41 -4.84
N VAL A 194 -20.11 -2.88 -6.00
CA VAL A 194 -20.46 -2.02 -7.14
C VAL A 194 -21.63 -1.10 -6.74
N ASP A 195 -21.46 0.20 -7.00
CA ASP A 195 -22.48 1.22 -6.70
C ASP A 195 -23.01 1.95 -7.95
N ALA A 196 -22.28 1.87 -9.07
CA ALA A 196 -22.69 2.43 -10.35
C ALA A 196 -22.11 1.62 -11.52
N SER A 197 -22.80 1.67 -12.65
CA SER A 197 -22.35 1.11 -13.92
C SER A 197 -22.80 2.01 -15.07
N GLY A 198 -22.14 1.92 -16.21
CA GLY A 198 -22.53 2.69 -17.39
C GLY A 198 -21.68 2.39 -18.62
N PRO A 199 -22.03 3.02 -19.76
CA PRO A 199 -21.22 2.92 -20.97
C PRO A 199 -19.89 3.63 -20.78
N LEU A 200 -18.84 3.07 -21.37
CA LEU A 200 -17.53 3.69 -21.49
C LEU A 200 -17.48 4.55 -22.76
N ASP A 201 -18.05 5.75 -22.67
CA ASP A 201 -18.07 6.72 -23.75
C ASP A 201 -17.41 8.05 -23.36
N ALA A 202 -17.55 9.09 -24.19
CA ALA A 202 -16.98 10.41 -23.94
C ALA A 202 -17.50 11.10 -22.66
N SER A 203 -18.58 10.61 -22.05
CA SER A 203 -19.13 11.08 -20.78
C SER A 203 -18.49 10.43 -19.56
N PHE A 204 -17.76 9.33 -19.70
CA PHE A 204 -17.11 8.66 -18.58
C PHE A 204 -16.15 9.60 -17.84
N ARG A 205 -16.27 9.63 -16.52
CA ARG A 205 -15.41 10.40 -15.60
C ARG A 205 -15.07 9.55 -14.40
N LEU A 206 -13.85 9.73 -13.89
CA LEU A 206 -13.49 9.22 -12.58
C LEU A 206 -14.09 10.14 -11.51
N ALA A 207 -14.35 9.58 -10.34
CA ALA A 207 -14.62 10.39 -9.15
C ALA A 207 -13.33 11.13 -8.75
N PRO A 208 -13.40 12.44 -8.45
CA PRO A 208 -12.27 13.21 -7.95
C PRO A 208 -11.59 12.53 -6.76
N THR A 209 -10.26 12.40 -6.83
CA THR A 209 -9.44 11.80 -5.78
C THR A 209 -8.35 12.77 -5.34
N PRO A 210 -8.10 12.99 -4.04
CA PRO A 210 -7.02 13.89 -3.63
C PRO A 210 -5.66 13.50 -4.22
N SER A 211 -4.90 14.51 -4.66
CA SER A 211 -3.51 14.34 -5.13
C SER A 211 -2.66 13.57 -4.11
N GLY A 212 -1.79 12.68 -4.60
CA GLY A 212 -0.91 11.81 -3.81
C GLY A 212 -1.58 10.52 -3.32
N ALA A 213 -2.81 10.20 -3.73
CA ALA A 213 -3.56 9.07 -3.18
C ALA A 213 -2.91 7.69 -3.36
N VAL A 214 -2.15 7.48 -4.45
CA VAL A 214 -1.38 6.24 -4.71
C VAL A 214 0.13 6.40 -4.43
N ALA A 215 0.57 7.59 -4.01
CA ALA A 215 1.96 7.84 -3.62
C ALA A 215 2.18 7.40 -2.17
N PRO A 216 3.36 6.83 -1.83
CA PRO A 216 3.65 6.42 -0.47
C PRO A 216 3.71 7.60 0.49
N ALA A 217 3.38 7.39 1.76
CA ALA A 217 3.28 8.47 2.75
C ALA A 217 4.54 9.33 2.88
N ARG A 218 5.73 8.74 2.74
CA ARG A 218 7.02 9.46 2.74
C ARG A 218 7.18 10.49 1.60
N MET A 219 6.46 10.30 0.49
CA MET A 219 6.51 11.17 -0.70
C MET A 219 5.47 12.27 -0.67
N LEU A 220 4.51 12.21 0.25
CA LEU A 220 3.45 13.20 0.32
C LEU A 220 4.01 14.56 0.74
N THR A 221 3.61 15.59 0.01
CA THR A 221 3.73 16.97 0.50
C THR A 221 2.74 17.20 1.64
N PRO A 222 2.97 18.20 2.52
CA PRO A 222 1.99 18.59 3.53
C PRO A 222 0.60 18.89 2.94
N ALA A 223 0.54 19.54 1.76
CA ALA A 223 -0.71 19.87 1.10
C ALA A 223 -1.48 18.63 0.60
N GLN A 224 -0.77 17.64 0.06
CA GLN A 224 -1.39 16.35 -0.33
C GLN A 224 -1.91 15.61 0.89
N ALA A 225 -1.09 15.50 1.94
CA ALA A 225 -1.49 14.83 3.19
C ALA A 225 -2.72 15.48 3.83
N ASN A 226 -2.82 16.81 3.79
CA ASN A 226 -3.99 17.55 4.26
C ASN A 226 -5.27 17.21 3.52
N LYS A 227 -5.21 17.18 2.18
CA LYS A 227 -6.36 16.83 1.34
C LYS A 227 -6.77 15.37 1.52
N LEU A 228 -5.80 14.45 1.64
CA LEU A 228 -6.06 13.05 1.90
C LEU A 228 -6.69 12.84 3.28
N MET A 229 -6.19 13.50 4.32
CA MET A 229 -6.77 13.43 5.66
C MET A 229 -8.21 13.96 5.68
N ALA A 230 -8.48 15.05 4.97
CA ALA A 230 -9.84 15.56 4.83
C ALA A 230 -10.77 14.58 4.10
N ASP A 231 -10.29 13.89 3.05
CA ASP A 231 -11.05 12.82 2.41
C ASP A 231 -11.39 11.71 3.39
N LEU A 232 -10.42 11.27 4.21
CA LEU A 232 -10.65 10.27 5.26
C LEU A 232 -11.68 10.73 6.30
N ILE A 233 -11.65 12.00 6.71
CA ILE A 233 -12.65 12.57 7.64
C ILE A 233 -14.04 12.58 6.99
N ARG A 234 -14.16 13.06 5.75
CA ARG A 234 -15.45 13.09 5.01
C ARG A 234 -16.02 11.68 4.82
N ARG A 235 -15.16 10.67 4.68
CA ARG A 235 -15.54 9.25 4.56
C ARG A 235 -15.74 8.55 5.90
N GLY A 236 -15.62 9.27 7.01
CA GLY A 236 -15.81 8.71 8.37
C GLY A 236 -14.72 7.71 8.79
N LYS A 237 -13.54 7.75 8.17
CA LYS A 237 -12.43 6.83 8.47
C LYS A 237 -11.60 7.25 9.67
N LEU A 238 -11.70 8.51 10.11
CA LEU A 238 -11.12 9.05 11.34
C LEU A 238 -11.83 10.34 11.76
N THR A 239 -11.54 10.84 12.95
CA THR A 239 -12.05 12.11 13.47
C THR A 239 -10.95 12.89 14.20
N LEU A 240 -10.95 14.21 14.07
CA LEU A 240 -10.04 15.09 14.80
C LEU A 240 -10.70 15.63 16.06
N LYS A 241 -9.91 15.67 17.15
CA LYS A 241 -10.22 16.47 18.35
C LYS A 241 -9.79 17.92 18.18
N SER A 242 -8.62 18.14 17.59
CA SER A 242 -8.03 19.46 17.44
C SER A 242 -7.03 19.52 16.28
N PRO A 243 -6.98 20.62 15.51
CA PRO A 243 -8.04 21.64 15.46
C PRO A 243 -9.35 21.02 14.98
N ALA A 244 -10.45 21.75 15.13
CA ALA A 244 -11.72 21.33 14.53
C ALA A 244 -11.55 21.22 13.01
N PHE A 245 -12.04 20.12 12.43
CA PHE A 245 -12.11 19.99 10.99
C PHE A 245 -13.16 20.97 10.45
N VAL A 246 -12.74 21.87 9.56
CA VAL A 246 -13.63 22.85 8.94
C VAL A 246 -13.42 22.79 7.44
N ASP A 247 -14.47 22.38 6.74
CA ASP A 247 -14.55 22.49 5.28
C ASP A 247 -15.18 23.83 4.92
N GLY A 248 -14.62 24.49 3.90
CA GLY A 248 -15.09 25.76 3.39
C GLY A 248 -15.41 25.70 1.90
N PRO A 249 -16.02 26.75 1.34
CA PRO A 249 -16.40 26.77 -0.08
C PRO A 249 -15.22 26.59 -1.05
N ALA A 250 -14.00 26.96 -0.62
CA ALA A 250 -12.77 26.80 -1.39
C ALA A 250 -11.95 25.55 -1.00
N GLY A 251 -12.49 24.68 -0.16
CA GLY A 251 -11.81 23.50 0.40
C GLY A 251 -11.54 23.64 1.90
N ILE A 252 -10.57 22.86 2.40
CA ILE A 252 -10.30 22.71 3.83
C ILE A 252 -9.73 24.01 4.39
N VAL A 253 -10.40 24.54 5.41
CA VAL A 253 -9.97 25.75 6.14
C VAL A 253 -9.09 25.38 7.32
N SER A 254 -9.41 24.31 8.04
CA SER A 254 -8.62 23.80 9.16
C SER A 254 -8.73 22.27 9.28
N PRO A 255 -7.63 21.57 9.61
CA PRO A 255 -6.26 22.08 9.80
C PRO A 255 -5.60 22.58 8.50
N THR A 256 -4.63 23.49 8.63
CA THR A 256 -3.74 23.85 7.50
C THR A 256 -2.70 22.76 7.25
N PRO A 257 -2.02 22.72 6.08
CA PRO A 257 -1.13 21.62 5.71
C PRO A 257 -0.03 21.22 6.72
N ASP A 258 0.64 22.18 7.34
CA ASP A 258 1.74 21.91 8.28
C ASP A 258 1.29 21.75 9.73
N GLN A 259 0.00 21.99 10.01
CA GLN A 259 -0.53 21.96 11.36
C GLN A 259 -0.54 20.53 11.91
N ARG A 260 -0.04 20.38 13.13
CA ARG A 260 -0.14 19.12 13.88
C ARG A 260 -1.57 18.90 14.34
N VAL A 261 -2.01 17.65 14.28
CA VAL A 261 -3.40 17.28 14.56
C VAL A 261 -3.50 16.33 15.74
N VAL A 262 -4.69 16.29 16.34
CA VAL A 262 -5.07 15.39 17.41
C VAL A 262 -6.23 14.54 16.93
N VAL A 263 -6.06 13.23 16.89
CA VAL A 263 -7.08 12.25 16.47
C VAL A 263 -7.80 11.71 17.71
N SER A 264 -9.14 11.68 17.67
CA SER A 264 -9.98 11.18 18.76
C SER A 264 -11.31 10.62 18.23
N PRO A 265 -11.71 9.39 18.61
CA PRO A 265 -10.88 8.40 19.30
C PRO A 265 -9.62 8.05 18.49
N PRO A 266 -8.58 7.43 19.07
CA PRO A 266 -7.35 7.07 18.38
C PRO A 266 -7.58 5.85 17.48
N THR A 267 -8.49 5.98 16.51
CA THR A 267 -8.98 4.90 15.67
C THR A 267 -8.93 5.34 14.22
N PHE A 268 -8.42 4.46 13.37
CA PHE A 268 -8.35 4.65 11.93
C PHE A 268 -8.98 3.44 11.25
N GLY A 269 -9.98 3.66 10.40
CA GLY A 269 -10.61 2.57 9.62
C GLY A 269 -11.17 1.43 10.48
N GLY A 270 -11.57 1.72 11.73
CA GLY A 270 -12.07 0.72 12.69
C GLY A 270 -11.01 0.10 13.60
N VAL A 271 -9.71 0.25 13.31
CA VAL A 271 -8.62 -0.27 14.14
C VAL A 271 -8.16 0.79 15.13
N ARG A 272 -8.14 0.44 16.43
CA ARG A 272 -7.69 1.34 17.50
C ARG A 272 -6.18 1.30 17.66
N TYR A 273 -5.57 2.44 17.92
CA TYR A 273 -4.19 2.55 18.39
C TYR A 273 -4.19 2.78 19.90
N THR A 274 -3.55 1.89 20.65
CA THR A 274 -3.51 1.93 22.12
C THR A 274 -2.08 2.16 22.59
N ASN A 275 -1.87 3.26 23.31
CA ASN A 275 -0.58 3.58 23.94
C ASN A 275 -0.37 2.69 25.17
N GLN A 276 0.64 1.83 25.18
CA GLN A 276 0.88 0.92 26.32
C GLN A 276 1.45 1.62 27.56
N ILE A 277 2.06 2.79 27.40
CA ILE A 277 2.57 3.63 28.50
C ILE A 277 1.43 4.45 29.12
N ALA A 278 0.45 4.87 28.30
CA ALA A 278 -0.74 5.61 28.74
C ALA A 278 -2.04 5.02 28.15
N PRO A 279 -2.48 3.82 28.58
CA PRO A 279 -3.60 3.10 27.94
C PRO A 279 -4.94 3.81 28.01
N THR A 280 -5.13 4.68 29.01
CA THR A 280 -6.34 5.50 29.17
C THR A 280 -6.38 6.70 28.24
N SER A 281 -5.34 6.95 27.44
CA SER A 281 -5.36 8.02 26.45
C SER A 281 -6.50 7.80 25.45
N ALA A 282 -7.32 8.83 25.28
CA ALA A 282 -8.39 8.85 24.30
C ALA A 282 -7.97 9.56 22.99
N VAL A 283 -6.67 9.85 22.83
CA VAL A 283 -6.16 10.61 21.69
C VAL A 283 -4.81 10.09 21.19
N ILE A 284 -4.52 10.38 19.92
CA ILE A 284 -3.15 10.53 19.41
C ILE A 284 -2.98 12.00 19.07
N ASP A 285 -2.10 12.70 19.78
CA ASP A 285 -1.81 14.12 19.59
C ASP A 285 -0.43 14.37 18.96
N ASN A 286 -0.18 15.63 18.60
CA ASN A 286 1.03 16.09 17.91
C ASN A 286 1.36 15.31 16.62
N LEU A 287 0.36 14.93 15.83
CA LEU A 287 0.57 14.07 14.66
C LEU A 287 0.85 14.89 13.40
N ASP A 288 1.90 14.52 12.65
CA ASP A 288 2.14 15.01 11.29
C ASP A 288 1.10 14.38 10.36
N GLN A 289 0.48 15.18 9.49
CA GLN A 289 -0.61 14.71 8.64
C GLN A 289 -0.16 13.60 7.67
N ARG A 290 1.12 13.51 7.30
CA ARG A 290 1.64 12.40 6.49
C ARG A 290 1.74 11.11 7.29
N MET A 291 2.18 11.21 8.55
CA MET A 291 2.19 10.06 9.45
C MET A 291 0.75 9.59 9.73
N LEU A 292 -0.21 10.51 9.86
CA LEU A 292 -1.63 10.15 9.93
C LEU A 292 -2.08 9.29 8.73
N ILE A 293 -1.69 9.66 7.50
CA ILE A 293 -2.00 8.84 6.32
C ILE A 293 -1.32 7.46 6.41
N ALA A 294 -0.06 7.40 6.85
CA ALA A 294 0.63 6.13 7.07
C ALA A 294 -0.09 5.26 8.10
N LEU A 295 -0.51 5.82 9.24
CA LEU A 295 -1.26 5.09 10.27
C LEU A 295 -2.57 4.52 9.72
N TYR A 296 -3.33 5.29 8.93
CA TYR A 296 -4.53 4.74 8.29
C TYR A 296 -4.20 3.61 7.32
N ARG A 297 -3.20 3.77 6.45
CA ARG A 297 -2.82 2.72 5.48
C ARG A 297 -2.25 1.48 6.16
N LEU A 298 -1.55 1.62 7.29
CA LEU A 298 -1.05 0.50 8.10
C LEU A 298 -2.21 -0.40 8.56
N THR A 299 -3.34 0.19 8.97
CA THR A 299 -4.54 -0.59 9.35
C THR A 299 -5.07 -1.42 8.18
N ARG A 300 -5.05 -0.86 6.96
CA ARG A 300 -5.47 -1.57 5.76
C ARG A 300 -4.54 -2.74 5.43
N TRP A 301 -3.24 -2.56 5.57
CA TRP A 301 -2.25 -3.61 5.29
C TRP A 301 -2.33 -4.76 6.27
N ILE A 302 -2.31 -4.45 7.56
CA ILE A 302 -2.34 -5.47 8.62
C ILE A 302 -3.68 -6.20 8.66
N ASN A 303 -4.78 -5.53 8.31
CA ASN A 303 -6.11 -6.12 8.26
C ASN A 303 -6.51 -6.58 6.83
N SER A 304 -5.55 -6.76 5.92
CA SER A 304 -5.82 -7.12 4.52
C SER A 304 -6.15 -8.59 4.30
N SER A 305 -5.91 -9.42 5.32
CA SER A 305 -6.12 -10.86 5.36
C SER A 305 -6.41 -11.26 6.80
N ALA A 306 -6.97 -12.45 7.01
CA ALA A 306 -7.11 -12.98 8.36
C ALA A 306 -5.74 -12.94 9.08
N PRO A 307 -5.70 -12.52 10.36
CA PRO A 307 -6.83 -12.28 11.28
C PRO A 307 -7.55 -10.94 11.15
N ASP A 308 -8.71 -10.83 11.80
CA ASP A 308 -9.39 -9.53 12.02
C ASP A 308 -8.68 -8.76 13.15
N VAL A 309 -7.99 -7.69 12.80
CA VAL A 309 -7.22 -6.87 13.75
C VAL A 309 -8.10 -5.79 14.36
N ALA A 310 -8.14 -5.75 15.69
CA ALA A 310 -8.93 -4.78 16.45
C ALA A 310 -8.06 -3.63 16.96
N GLU A 311 -6.85 -3.92 17.44
CA GLU A 311 -5.95 -2.89 17.97
C GLU A 311 -4.48 -3.07 17.59
N LEU A 312 -3.82 -1.94 17.36
CA LEU A 312 -2.38 -1.80 17.27
C LEU A 312 -1.87 -1.15 18.56
N LEU A 313 -0.95 -1.84 19.23
CA LEU A 313 -0.33 -1.36 20.47
C LEU A 313 0.93 -0.56 20.10
N HIS A 314 1.18 0.55 20.79
CA HIS A 314 2.37 1.35 20.56
C HIS A 314 2.99 1.87 21.86
N LEU A 315 4.29 2.14 21.83
CA LEU A 315 5.02 2.81 22.92
C LEU A 315 5.15 4.33 22.72
N GLY A 316 4.98 4.81 21.48
CA GLY A 316 5.11 6.23 21.17
C GLY A 316 4.55 6.56 19.79
N ILE A 317 3.73 7.61 19.73
CA ILE A 317 3.34 8.30 18.50
C ILE A 317 3.28 9.78 18.84
N GLY A 318 3.96 10.60 18.05
CA GLY A 318 3.91 12.07 18.18
C GLY A 318 4.62 12.68 19.37
N HIS A 319 5.11 11.87 20.32
CA HIS A 319 5.86 12.34 21.47
C HIS A 319 7.03 11.40 21.75
N GLY A 320 8.18 11.97 22.05
CA GLY A 320 9.41 11.24 22.33
C GLY A 320 10.19 11.83 23.49
N GLY A 321 11.50 11.61 23.49
CA GLY A 321 12.42 12.09 24.52
C GLY A 321 12.62 13.61 24.52
N PRO A 322 13.64 14.13 25.22
CA PRO A 322 13.83 15.58 25.41
C PRO A 322 14.21 16.35 24.13
N ASN A 323 14.63 15.67 23.06
CA ASN A 323 14.99 16.32 21.80
C ASN A 323 13.75 16.71 20.99
N LEU A 324 13.33 17.96 21.02
CA LEU A 324 12.16 18.45 20.27
C LEU A 324 12.31 18.35 18.74
N LYS A 325 13.54 18.18 18.23
CA LYS A 325 13.82 17.97 16.80
C LYS A 325 13.78 16.48 16.42
N ASP A 326 13.54 15.57 17.36
CA ASP A 326 13.35 14.16 17.07
C ASP A 326 12.12 13.91 16.17
N CYS A 327 12.11 12.81 15.42
CA CYS A 327 10.98 12.44 14.55
C CYS A 327 9.69 12.18 15.35
N HIS A 328 9.78 11.60 16.55
CA HIS A 328 8.64 11.41 17.45
C HIS A 328 8.04 12.75 17.84
N ASN A 329 8.82 13.67 18.39
CA ASN A 329 8.36 15.00 18.81
C ASN A 329 7.89 15.89 17.64
N GLN A 330 8.22 15.51 16.42
CA GLN A 330 7.69 16.15 15.21
C GLN A 330 6.44 15.44 14.66
N GLY A 331 5.86 14.44 15.32
CA GLY A 331 4.66 13.77 14.82
C GLY A 331 4.90 12.76 13.71
N ARG A 332 6.16 12.37 13.47
CA ARG A 332 6.58 11.63 12.26
C ARG A 332 7.08 10.22 12.52
N ALA A 333 6.87 9.68 13.72
CA ALA A 333 7.29 8.33 14.06
C ALA A 333 6.22 7.55 14.83
N LEU A 334 6.29 6.23 14.70
CA LEU A 334 5.52 5.23 15.41
C LEU A 334 6.48 4.19 15.97
N ASP A 335 6.35 3.91 17.27
CA ASP A 335 6.94 2.74 17.92
C ASP A 335 5.86 1.67 18.11
N LEU A 336 5.65 0.83 17.08
CA LEU A 336 4.65 -0.24 17.11
C LEU A 336 5.14 -1.38 18.01
N SER A 337 4.37 -1.75 19.03
CA SER A 337 4.79 -2.67 20.09
C SER A 337 3.92 -3.91 20.24
N GLY A 338 2.82 -3.99 19.49
CA GLY A 338 2.01 -5.20 19.40
C GLY A 338 0.76 -5.05 18.57
N ILE A 339 0.07 -6.17 18.37
CA ILE A 339 -1.13 -6.31 17.55
C ILE A 339 -2.10 -7.23 18.30
N THR A 340 -3.37 -6.85 18.34
CA THR A 340 -4.45 -7.62 18.96
C THR A 340 -5.64 -7.74 18.03
N GLY A 341 -6.38 -8.83 18.15
CA GLY A 341 -7.52 -9.10 17.28
C GLY A 341 -8.09 -10.48 17.51
N GLU A 342 -8.75 -11.01 16.48
CA GLU A 342 -9.37 -12.32 16.47
C GLU A 342 -8.96 -13.12 15.23
N LEU A 343 -8.66 -14.41 15.42
CA LEU A 343 -8.46 -15.37 14.33
C LEU A 343 -9.38 -16.56 14.56
N ASN A 344 -10.29 -16.84 13.63
CA ASN A 344 -11.20 -17.98 13.69
C ASN A 344 -11.97 -18.08 15.02
N GLY A 345 -12.56 -16.98 15.51
CA GLY A 345 -13.28 -16.99 16.80
C GLY A 345 -12.39 -16.84 18.04
N SER A 346 -11.07 -16.89 17.90
CA SER A 346 -10.12 -16.88 19.02
C SER A 346 -9.38 -15.55 19.10
N ALA A 347 -9.54 -14.85 20.22
CA ALA A 347 -8.78 -13.63 20.49
C ALA A 347 -7.27 -13.92 20.59
N PHE A 348 -6.46 -13.00 20.08
CA PHE A 348 -5.01 -13.07 20.20
C PHE A 348 -4.42 -11.72 20.61
N THR A 349 -3.21 -11.80 21.15
CA THR A 349 -2.30 -10.67 21.32
C THR A 349 -0.92 -11.13 20.92
N ARG A 350 -0.23 -10.33 20.11
CA ARG A 350 1.19 -10.48 19.77
C ARG A 350 1.91 -9.20 20.15
N SER A 351 2.84 -9.28 21.08
CA SER A 351 3.70 -8.18 21.51
C SER A 351 5.09 -8.35 20.92
N VAL A 352 5.69 -7.26 20.44
CA VAL A 352 7.06 -7.26 19.94
C VAL A 352 8.02 -7.74 21.00
N LYS A 353 7.92 -7.20 22.22
CA LYS A 353 8.80 -7.59 23.33
C LYS A 353 8.72 -9.08 23.62
N LYS A 354 7.51 -9.60 23.83
CA LYS A 354 7.29 -10.97 24.30
C LYS A 354 7.50 -12.00 23.19
N ASP A 355 6.88 -11.77 22.05
CA ASP A 355 6.73 -12.78 20.99
C ASP A 355 7.78 -12.60 19.88
N TRP A 356 8.62 -11.56 19.95
CA TRP A 356 9.78 -11.39 19.08
C TRP A 356 11.06 -11.04 19.85
N GLY A 357 11.20 -9.84 20.40
CA GLY A 357 12.49 -9.33 20.90
C GLY A 357 13.07 -10.01 22.13
N ASN A 358 12.28 -10.74 22.92
CA ASN A 358 12.79 -11.59 24.00
C ASN A 358 13.07 -13.02 23.57
N LEU A 359 12.77 -13.40 22.32
CA LEU A 359 13.09 -14.75 21.84
C LEU A 359 14.61 -14.95 21.82
N PRO A 360 15.09 -16.15 22.19
CA PRO A 360 16.49 -16.51 22.00
C PRO A 360 16.90 -16.34 20.55
N ARG A 361 18.15 -15.94 20.33
CA ARG A 361 18.72 -15.84 18.99
C ARG A 361 19.77 -16.93 18.81
N PRO A 362 19.48 -18.00 18.04
CA PRO A 362 20.49 -18.98 17.68
C PRO A 362 21.59 -18.34 16.84
N ALA A 363 22.82 -18.87 16.94
CA ALA A 363 23.93 -18.41 16.12
C ALA A 363 23.61 -18.59 14.63
N GLY A 364 23.92 -17.58 13.81
CA GLY A 364 23.67 -17.60 12.37
C GLY A 364 22.21 -17.29 11.96
N VAL A 365 21.31 -17.03 12.90
CA VAL A 365 19.92 -16.67 12.60
C VAL A 365 19.78 -15.16 12.43
N ARG A 366 19.30 -14.74 11.25
CA ARG A 366 19.09 -13.34 10.89
C ARG A 366 17.82 -12.75 11.52
N VAL A 367 16.75 -13.55 11.58
CA VAL A 367 15.44 -13.18 12.16
C VAL A 367 15.02 -14.27 13.13
N ARG A 368 14.74 -13.91 14.37
CA ARG A 368 14.53 -14.89 15.45
C ARG A 368 13.09 -15.41 15.59
N ILE A 369 12.11 -14.69 15.03
CA ILE A 369 10.73 -15.18 14.99
C ILE A 369 10.60 -16.22 13.86
N ASP A 370 10.27 -17.45 14.24
CA ASP A 370 10.20 -18.59 13.32
C ASP A 370 8.75 -18.82 12.86
N PRO A 371 8.45 -18.75 11.55
CA PRO A 371 7.11 -19.01 11.03
C PRO A 371 6.60 -20.43 11.27
N ALA A 372 7.47 -21.41 11.55
CA ALA A 372 7.05 -22.76 11.93
C ALA A 372 6.55 -22.84 13.38
N VAL A 373 6.94 -21.88 14.23
CA VAL A 373 6.58 -21.84 15.66
C VAL A 373 5.42 -20.86 15.91
N ASP A 374 5.50 -19.66 15.34
CA ASP A 374 4.44 -18.64 15.43
C ASP A 374 4.16 -18.01 14.05
N PRO A 375 3.46 -18.73 13.16
CA PRO A 375 3.14 -18.24 11.81
C PRO A 375 2.33 -16.94 11.86
N LEU A 376 1.46 -16.78 12.86
CA LEU A 376 0.64 -15.58 13.02
C LEU A 376 1.50 -14.37 13.38
N GLY A 377 2.32 -14.47 14.43
CA GLY A 377 3.22 -13.38 14.82
C GLY A 377 4.21 -13.02 13.72
N PHE A 378 4.80 -14.03 13.05
CA PHE A 378 5.69 -13.83 11.92
C PHE A 378 5.00 -13.06 10.80
N GLY A 379 3.80 -13.50 10.39
CA GLY A 379 3.03 -12.86 9.31
C GLY A 379 2.71 -11.41 9.64
N LEU A 380 2.09 -11.16 10.80
CA LEU A 380 1.67 -9.82 11.22
C LEU A 380 2.83 -8.83 11.27
N PHE A 381 3.95 -9.20 11.90
CA PHE A 381 5.09 -8.29 12.03
C PHE A 381 5.91 -8.16 10.74
N THR A 382 5.93 -9.18 9.89
CA THR A 382 6.51 -9.07 8.54
C THR A 382 5.68 -8.13 7.67
N THR A 383 4.35 -8.19 7.75
CA THR A 383 3.46 -7.23 7.07
C THR A 383 3.68 -5.81 7.57
N ALA A 384 3.81 -5.60 8.88
CA ALA A 384 4.12 -4.28 9.45
C ALA A 384 5.48 -3.75 8.96
N PHE A 385 6.50 -4.61 8.91
CA PHE A 385 7.82 -4.26 8.38
C PHE A 385 7.77 -3.92 6.89
N ARG A 386 7.12 -4.75 6.06
CA ARG A 386 6.99 -4.49 4.62
C ARG A 386 6.20 -3.21 4.36
N PHE A 387 5.09 -2.99 5.08
CA PHE A 387 4.39 -1.70 5.05
C PHE A 387 5.35 -0.53 5.30
N ALA A 388 6.15 -0.60 6.36
CA ALA A 388 7.09 0.46 6.71
C ALA A 388 8.09 0.72 5.57
N THR A 389 8.61 -0.34 4.94
CA THR A 389 9.52 -0.16 3.80
C THR A 389 8.82 0.45 2.58
N PHE A 390 7.55 0.13 2.34
CA PHE A 390 6.78 0.60 1.18
C PHE A 390 6.22 2.01 1.33
N GLU A 391 5.79 2.40 2.52
CA GLU A 391 5.05 3.65 2.78
C GLU A 391 5.87 4.69 3.54
N CYS A 392 6.84 4.25 4.34
CA CYS A 392 7.69 5.10 5.18
C CYS A 392 9.15 5.06 4.68
N GLU A 393 10.08 5.64 5.45
CA GLU A 393 11.50 5.59 5.10
C GLU A 393 12.11 4.22 5.40
N ALA A 394 12.92 3.71 4.48
CA ALA A 394 13.57 2.41 4.60
C ALA A 394 15.09 2.52 4.55
N THR A 395 15.68 2.90 3.41
CA THR A 395 17.14 2.97 3.21
C THR A 395 17.69 4.39 3.13
N THR A 396 16.84 5.35 2.74
CA THR A 396 17.13 6.79 2.66
C THR A 396 15.79 7.55 2.73
N ILE A 397 15.80 8.88 2.59
CA ILE A 397 14.58 9.69 2.74
C ILE A 397 13.94 10.12 1.42
N GLY A 398 12.61 10.11 1.40
CA GLY A 398 11.80 10.55 0.26
C GLY A 398 12.06 9.74 -1.01
N ALA A 399 12.33 10.43 -2.12
CA ALA A 399 12.49 9.83 -3.44
C ALA A 399 13.77 8.98 -3.57
N GLY A 400 14.73 9.16 -2.66
CA GLY A 400 15.91 8.32 -2.63
C GLY A 400 15.59 6.88 -2.25
N ASN A 401 14.46 6.64 -1.57
CA ASN A 401 14.10 5.33 -1.03
C ASN A 401 13.70 4.40 -2.19
N LYS A 402 14.68 3.63 -2.64
CA LYS A 402 14.65 2.84 -3.88
C LYS A 402 14.67 1.34 -3.57
N TRP A 403 14.05 0.60 -4.47
CA TRP A 403 14.13 -0.85 -4.54
C TRP A 403 15.57 -1.33 -4.80
N PRO A 404 16.00 -2.52 -4.33
CA PRO A 404 15.26 -3.41 -3.43
C PRO A 404 15.16 -2.83 -2.02
N MET A 405 14.00 -3.04 -1.40
CA MET A 405 13.78 -2.68 0.00
C MET A 405 14.61 -3.58 0.92
N PRO A 406 14.96 -3.11 2.13
CA PRO A 406 15.74 -3.91 3.05
C PRO A 406 14.94 -5.14 3.50
N GLU A 407 15.62 -6.26 3.63
CA GLU A 407 15.08 -7.48 4.22
C GLU A 407 15.12 -7.42 5.75
N LEU A 408 14.30 -8.24 6.42
CA LEU A 408 14.40 -8.44 7.87
C LEU A 408 15.82 -8.91 8.24
N GLY A 409 16.34 -8.36 9.33
CA GLY A 409 17.75 -8.37 9.75
C GLY A 409 18.67 -7.32 9.11
N GLY A 410 18.20 -6.53 8.13
CA GLY A 410 18.94 -5.43 7.50
C GLY A 410 19.08 -4.16 8.35
N THR A 411 19.67 -3.12 7.75
CA THR A 411 19.87 -1.77 8.32
C THR A 411 19.02 -0.74 7.58
N GLY A 412 18.76 0.41 8.21
CA GLY A 412 17.95 1.47 7.63
C GLY A 412 17.19 2.31 8.66
N PHE A 413 16.07 2.90 8.24
CA PHE A 413 15.18 3.72 9.04
C PHE A 413 14.06 2.93 9.74
N VAL A 414 13.83 1.69 9.33
CA VAL A 414 12.96 0.76 10.04
C VAL A 414 13.82 -0.03 11.04
N ILE A 415 13.65 0.25 12.32
CA ILE A 415 14.46 -0.33 13.42
C ILE A 415 13.57 -1.25 14.25
N TYR A 416 14.08 -2.43 14.62
CA TYR A 416 13.30 -3.54 15.16
C TYR A 416 14.20 -4.48 15.96
N PRO A 417 13.66 -5.52 16.63
CA PRO A 417 14.47 -6.36 17.50
C PRO A 417 15.62 -7.08 16.81
N ASP A 418 15.52 -7.37 15.51
CA ASP A 418 16.58 -7.99 14.70
C ASP A 418 17.33 -7.02 13.80
N TYR A 419 17.15 -5.71 13.99
CA TYR A 419 17.85 -4.68 13.25
C TYR A 419 19.35 -4.90 13.25
N ALA A 420 19.96 -4.81 12.07
CA ALA A 420 21.40 -4.97 11.87
C ALA A 420 21.92 -6.23 12.57
N ALA A 421 21.38 -7.39 12.18
CA ALA A 421 21.52 -8.62 12.93
C ALA A 421 23.00 -8.98 13.22
N ASP A 422 23.91 -8.58 12.33
CA ASP A 422 25.35 -8.90 12.40
C ASP A 422 26.21 -7.69 12.82
N ALA A 423 25.60 -6.68 13.43
CA ALA A 423 26.33 -5.52 13.96
C ALA A 423 27.29 -5.94 15.09
N ALA A 424 28.52 -5.41 15.07
CA ALA A 424 29.51 -5.67 16.10
C ALA A 424 29.02 -5.18 17.48
N PRO A 425 29.27 -5.95 18.57
CA PRO A 425 28.93 -5.52 19.92
C PRO A 425 29.50 -4.13 20.23
N GLY A 426 28.67 -3.25 20.81
CA GLY A 426 29.05 -1.87 21.15
C GLY A 426 29.00 -0.87 19.98
N SER A 427 28.73 -1.31 18.75
CA SER A 427 28.48 -0.40 17.62
C SER A 427 27.15 0.34 17.77
N ASP A 428 27.01 1.48 17.09
CA ASP A 428 25.76 2.25 17.07
C ASP A 428 24.56 1.41 16.63
N ASN A 429 24.74 0.56 15.62
CA ASN A 429 23.70 -0.36 15.17
C ASN A 429 23.30 -1.39 16.23
N ALA A 430 24.28 -1.92 16.99
CA ALA A 430 23.99 -2.82 18.11
C ALA A 430 23.25 -2.09 19.24
N ASN A 431 23.61 -0.84 19.53
CA ASN A 431 22.94 0.00 20.53
C ASN A 431 21.51 0.36 20.10
N LEU A 432 21.31 0.74 18.83
CA LEU A 432 19.99 0.99 18.25
C LEU A 432 19.12 -0.26 18.35
N ARG A 433 19.62 -1.41 17.91
CA ARG A 433 18.90 -2.68 18.05
C ARG A 433 18.50 -2.95 19.51
N ALA A 434 19.42 -2.77 20.45
CA ALA A 434 19.16 -2.99 21.87
C ALA A 434 18.06 -2.06 22.42
N ALA A 435 18.00 -0.82 21.95
CA ALA A 435 16.95 0.13 22.31
C ALA A 435 15.57 -0.21 21.72
N HIS A 436 15.51 -1.05 20.68
CA HIS A 436 14.29 -1.41 19.95
C HIS A 436 13.91 -2.88 20.14
N GLN A 437 14.19 -3.46 21.32
CA GLN A 437 13.81 -4.85 21.61
C GLN A 437 12.30 -5.02 21.86
N ASP A 438 11.58 -3.95 22.21
CA ASP A 438 10.16 -4.02 22.56
C ASP A 438 9.21 -3.33 21.57
N HIS A 439 9.74 -2.81 20.46
CA HIS A 439 8.95 -2.16 19.41
C HIS A 439 9.65 -2.15 18.04
N PHE A 440 8.88 -1.79 17.01
CA PHE A 440 9.35 -1.41 15.69
C PHE A 440 9.24 0.09 15.53
N HIS A 441 10.35 0.75 15.27
CA HIS A 441 10.38 2.15 14.91
C HIS A 441 10.18 2.33 13.42
N ILE A 442 9.19 3.14 13.06
CA ILE A 442 8.83 3.50 11.69
C ILE A 442 8.71 5.01 11.62
N GLN A 443 9.30 5.65 10.60
CA GLN A 443 9.31 7.11 10.49
C GLN A 443 9.17 7.65 9.06
N ILE A 444 8.74 8.91 8.97
CA ILE A 444 8.75 9.71 7.75
C ILE A 444 9.75 10.87 7.89
N GLY A 445 10.62 11.03 6.88
CA GLY A 445 11.72 11.99 6.92
C GLY A 445 12.81 11.63 7.96
N VAL A 446 13.74 12.55 8.18
CA VAL A 446 14.85 12.35 9.11
C VAL A 446 14.49 12.64 10.57
N THR A 447 15.16 11.90 11.45
CA THR A 447 15.41 12.33 12.83
C THR A 447 16.41 13.46 12.77
N ARG A 448 16.04 14.65 13.22
CA ARG A 448 16.97 15.78 13.22
C ARG A 448 17.76 15.71 14.52
N LEU A 449 19.04 15.38 14.39
CA LEU A 449 19.97 15.50 15.51
C LEU A 449 20.14 16.99 15.89
N PRO A 450 20.42 17.29 17.16
CA PRO A 450 20.49 18.65 17.70
C PRO A 450 21.38 19.62 16.92
#